data_AF-A0A957E9D8-F1
#
_entry.id   AF-A0A957E9D8-F1
#
_cell.length_a   1.000
_cell.length_b   1.000
_cell.length_c   1.000
_cell.angle_alpha   90.00
_cell.angle_beta   90.00
_cell.angle_gamma   90.00
#
_symmetry.space_group_name_H-M   'P 1'
#
loop_
_entity.id
_entity.type
_entity.pdbx_description
1 polymer ?
#
loop_
_entity_poly.entity_id
_entity_poly.type
_entity_poly.pdbx_seq_one_letter_code
_entity_poly.pdbx_strand_id
1 'polypeptide(L)' 'MTQRLGVDTGGTFTDFVWLGEDGCYQIHKQLSTPQDPSEAILSGIDTMAVTETAVVVHGSTVATNALLERKGARTALI' A
#
# COMPACT_ATOMS: atom_id res chain seq x y z
N MET A 1 -4.27 7.26 -22.09
CA MET A 1 -4.99 6.45 -21.08
C MET A 1 -4.62 7.02 -19.72
N THR A 2 -4.84 6.38 -18.57
CA THR A 2 -4.34 6.90 -17.28
C THR A 2 -3.55 5.79 -16.62
N GLN A 3 -2.32 6.11 -16.19
CA GLN A 3 -1.49 5.17 -15.43
C GLN A 3 -2.20 4.70 -14.15
N ARG A 4 -1.94 3.47 -13.72
CA ARG A 4 -2.54 2.90 -12.52
C ARG A 4 -1.47 2.36 -11.60
N LEU A 5 -1.63 2.60 -10.30
CA LEU A 5 -0.77 2.05 -9.26
C LEU A 5 -1.62 1.32 -8.23
N GLY A 6 -1.47 0.00 -8.13
CA GLY A 6 -1.97 -0.81 -7.03
C GLY A 6 -0.93 -0.89 -5.93
N VAL A 7 -1.36 -0.70 -4.67
CA VAL A 7 -0.52 -0.82 -3.47
C VAL A 7 -1.27 -1.68 -2.45
N ASP A 8 -0.64 -2.70 -1.88
CA ASP A 8 -1.18 -3.47 -0.76
C ASP A 8 -0.20 -3.45 0.43
N THR A 9 -0.69 -3.11 1.63
CA THR A 9 0.13 -2.97 2.84
C THR A 9 -0.49 -3.62 4.07
N GLY A 10 0.32 -3.91 5.10
CA GLY A 10 -0.14 -4.34 6.42
C GLY A 10 0.36 -5.69 6.92
N GLY A 11 1.04 -6.47 6.05
CA GLY A 11 1.80 -7.66 6.44
C GLY A 11 3.30 -7.38 6.53
N THR A 12 4.13 -8.42 6.37
CA THR A 12 5.59 -8.31 6.35
C THR A 12 6.11 -7.44 5.20
N PHE A 13 5.38 -7.43 4.08
CA PHE A 13 5.76 -6.69 2.87
C PHE A 13 4.64 -5.74 2.44
N THR A 14 5.05 -4.66 1.79
CA THR A 14 4.18 -3.80 0.99
C THR A 14 4.44 -4.13 -0.48
N ASP A 15 3.37 -4.42 -1.20
CA ASP A 15 3.37 -4.91 -2.57
C ASP A 15 2.85 -3.83 -3.52
N PHE A 16 3.50 -3.66 -4.68
CA PHE A 16 3.17 -2.64 -5.67
C PHE A 16 3.01 -3.25 -7.05
N VAL A 17 2.03 -2.75 -7.80
CA VAL A 17 1.84 -3.06 -9.23
C VAL A 17 1.53 -1.76 -9.96
N TRP A 18 2.43 -1.34 -10.85
CA TRP A 18 2.20 -0.21 -11.74
C TRP A 18 1.85 -0.70 -13.14
N LEU A 19 0.88 -0.05 -13.78
CA LEU A 19 0.48 -0.29 -15.17
C LEU A 19 0.55 1.03 -15.94
N GLY A 20 1.44 1.06 -16.93
CA GLY A 20 1.62 2.13 -17.88
C GLY A 20 0.53 2.19 -18.94
N GLU A 21 0.46 3.31 -19.64
CA GLU A 21 -0.53 3.51 -20.71
C GLU A 21 -0.24 2.70 -21.98
N ASP A 22 1.01 2.32 -22.16
CA ASP A 22 1.52 1.44 -23.23
C ASP A 22 1.25 -0.05 -22.95
N GLY A 23 0.67 -0.36 -21.78
CA GLY A 23 0.44 -1.73 -21.33
C GLY A 23 1.66 -2.37 -20.66
N CYS A 24 2.79 -1.66 -20.53
CA CYS A 24 3.92 -2.12 -19.72
C CYS A 24 3.53 -2.11 -18.24
N TYR A 25 4.06 -3.07 -17.47
CA TYR A 25 3.82 -3.12 -16.03
C TYR A 25 5.14 -3.29 -15.28
N GLN A 26 5.13 -2.82 -14.04
CA GLN A 26 6.22 -2.98 -13.08
C GLN A 26 5.67 -3.53 -11.78
N ILE A 27 6.46 -4.39 -11.13
CA ILE A 27 6.13 -4.96 -9.82
C ILE A 27 7.28 -4.61 -8.89
N HIS A 28 6.96 -4.18 -7.69
CA HIS A 28 7.92 -3.93 -6.64
C HIS A 28 7.40 -4.49 -5.32
N LYS A 29 8.32 -4.93 -4.48
CA LYS A 29 8.02 -5.51 -3.17
C LYS A 29 9.09 -5.07 -2.21
N GLN A 30 8.69 -4.57 -1.06
CA GLN A 30 9.62 -4.18 0.00
C GLN A 30 9.04 -4.48 1.37
N LEU A 31 9.90 -4.46 2.38
CA LEU A 31 9.46 -4.61 3.76
C LEU A 31 8.46 -3.51 4.12
N SER A 32 7.40 -3.89 4.83
CA SER A 32 6.48 -2.92 5.43
C SER A 32 7.17 -2.18 6.57
N THR A 33 6.64 -1.00 6.88
CA THR A 33 6.95 -0.24 8.08
C THR A 33 5.71 -0.28 8.99
N PRO A 34 5.54 -1.26 9.90
CA PRO A 34 4.28 -1.43 10.64
C PRO A 34 3.92 -0.24 11.54
N GLN A 35 4.92 0.53 11.98
CA GLN A 35 4.73 1.72 12.81
C GLN A 35 4.17 2.90 12.00
N ASP A 36 4.56 2.99 10.74
CA ASP A 36 4.02 3.96 9.77
C ASP A 36 4.05 3.38 8.35
N PRO A 37 2.95 2.73 7.89
CA PRO A 37 2.88 2.15 6.56
C PRO A 37 3.15 3.16 5.43
N SER A 38 2.95 4.46 5.67
CA SER A 38 3.15 5.52 4.68
C SER A 38 4.60 5.59 4.21
N GLU A 39 5.57 5.34 5.11
CA GLU A 39 7.00 5.35 4.77
C GLU A 39 7.35 4.30 3.72
N ALA A 40 6.80 3.08 3.88
CA ALA A 40 7.01 2.00 2.91
C ALA A 40 6.32 2.32 1.57
N ILE A 41 5.13 2.92 1.61
CA ILE A 41 4.40 3.29 0.39
C ILE A 41 5.16 4.35 -0.41
N LEU A 42 5.55 5.44 0.24
CA LEU A 42 6.22 6.58 -0.41
C LEU A 42 7.59 6.17 -0.98
N SER A 43 8.41 5.48 -0.19
CA SER A 43 9.72 5.00 -0.65
C SER A 43 9.61 4.00 -1.80
N GLY A 44 8.57 3.16 -1.82
CA GLY A 44 8.30 2.24 -2.92
C GLY A 44 7.91 2.96 -4.21
N ILE A 45 7.06 4.00 -4.12
CA ILE A 45 6.68 4.87 -5.24
C ILE A 45 7.92 5.56 -5.83
N ASP A 46 8.76 6.13 -4.97
CA ASP A 46 10.02 6.78 -5.38
C ASP A 46 10.97 5.79 -6.06
N THR A 47 11.10 4.58 -5.51
CA THR A 47 11.97 3.52 -6.06
C THR A 47 11.53 3.08 -7.46
N MET A 48 10.22 2.99 -7.69
CA MET A 48 9.66 2.62 -8.99
C MET A 48 9.65 3.79 -9.99
N ALA A 49 10.00 5.01 -9.57
CA ALA A 49 9.91 6.22 -10.37
C ALA A 49 8.52 6.43 -11.00
N VAL A 50 7.46 6.09 -10.26
CA VAL A 50 6.08 6.27 -10.72
C VAL A 50 5.71 7.75 -10.66
N THR A 51 5.25 8.31 -11.78
CA THR A 51 4.88 9.72 -11.88
C THR A 51 3.60 10.06 -11.12
N GLU A 52 3.44 11.31 -10.68
CA GLU A 52 2.29 11.80 -9.87
C GLU A 52 0.90 11.69 -10.54
N THR A 53 0.82 11.38 -11.84
CA THR A 53 -0.44 11.33 -12.60
C THR A 53 -1.15 9.97 -12.60
N ALA A 54 -0.82 9.06 -11.69
CA ALA A 54 -1.44 7.73 -11.62
C ALA A 54 -2.70 7.69 -10.75
N VAL A 55 -3.70 6.91 -11.19
CA VAL A 55 -4.80 6.50 -10.30
C VAL A 55 -4.27 5.47 -9.33
N VAL A 56 -4.35 5.76 -8.03
CA VAL A 56 -3.88 4.87 -6.96
C VAL A 56 -5.04 4.04 -6.42
N VAL A 57 -4.85 2.72 -6.37
CA VAL A 57 -5.72 1.77 -5.69
C VAL A 57 -4.95 1.23 -4.48
N HIS A 58 -5.38 1.61 -3.28
CA HIS A 58 -4.72 1.22 -2.04
C HIS A 58 -5.54 0.14 -1.30
N GLY A 59 -4.97 -1.05 -1.19
CA GLY A 59 -5.38 -2.12 -0.30
C GLY A 59 -4.60 -2.06 1.01
N SER A 60 -5.27 -2.37 2.11
CA SER A 60 -4.62 -2.49 3.41
C SER A 60 -5.23 -3.61 4.24
N THR A 61 -4.36 -4.39 4.87
CA THR A 61 -4.71 -5.41 5.87
C THR A 61 -4.52 -4.93 7.30
N VAL A 62 -4.06 -3.69 7.52
CA VAL A 62 -3.79 -3.14 8.86
C VAL A 62 -5.02 -3.19 9.75
N ALA A 63 -6.20 -2.80 9.23
CA ALA A 63 -7.45 -2.81 9.99
C ALA A 63 -7.86 -4.24 10.40
N THR A 64 -7.80 -5.18 9.45
CA THR A 64 -8.14 -6.59 9.70
C THR A 64 -7.19 -7.21 10.70
N ASN A 65 -5.88 -6.96 10.60
CA ASN A 65 -4.89 -7.44 11.55
C ASN A 65 -5.10 -6.83 12.93
N ALA A 66 -5.40 -5.52 13.01
CA ALA A 66 -5.72 -4.88 14.28
C ALA A 66 -6.95 -5.50 14.96
N LEU A 67 -7.98 -5.89 14.18
CA LEU A 67 -9.15 -6.60 14.68
C LEU A 67 -8.79 -8.00 15.21
N LEU A 68 -8.08 -8.80 14.40
CA LEU A 68 -7.69 -10.17 14.75
C LEU A 68 -6.76 -10.21 15.98
N GLU A 69 -5.82 -9.28 16.07
CA GLU A 69 -4.86 -9.17 17.17
C GLU A 69 -5.41 -8.39 18.38
N ARG A 70 -6.65 -7.90 18.30
CA ARG A 70 -7.30 -7.08 19.35
C ARG A 70 -6.49 -5.83 19.72
N LYS A 71 -5.84 -5.21 18.74
CA LYS A 71 -5.06 -3.96 18.87
C LYS A 71 -5.86 -2.71 18.49
N GLY A 72 -7.17 -2.74 18.64
CA GLY A 72 -8.05 -1.59 18.43
C GLY A 72 -8.03 -0.60 19.60
N ALA A 73 -8.69 0.55 19.41
CA ALA A 73 -8.93 1.50 20.49
C ALA A 73 -9.86 0.90 21.56
N ARG A 74 -9.76 1.36 22.81
CA ARG A 74 -10.71 1.00 23.89
C ARG A 74 -12.07 1.65 23.59
N THR A 75 -13.12 0.85 23.49
CA THR A 75 -14.49 1.30 23.17
C THR A 75 -15.50 0.81 24.21
N ALA A 76 -16.71 1.39 24.22
CA ALA A 76 -17.83 0.98 25.06
C ALA A 76 -19.15 1.04 24.25
N LEU A 77 -20.11 0.17 24.57
CA LEU A 77 -21.48 0.20 24.04
C LEU A 77 -22.39 0.85 25.10
N ILE A 78 -23.17 1.86 24.72
CA ILE A 78 -24.14 2.57 25.58
C ILE A 78 -25.54 2.26 25.08
#